data_AF-A0A520MVR3-F1
#
_entry.id   AF-A0A520MVR3-F1
#
_cell.length_a   1.000
_cell.length_b   1.000
_cell.length_c   1.000
_cell.angle_alpha   90.00
_cell.angle_beta   90.00
_cell.angle_gamma   90.00
#
_symmetry.space_group_name_H-M   'P 1'
#
loop_
_entity.id
_entity.type
_entity.pdbx_description
1 polymer ?
#
loop_
_entity_poly.entity_id
_entity_poly.type
_entity_poly.pdbx_seq_one_letter_code
_entity_poly.pdbx_strand_id
1 'polypeptide(L)' 'MKTKQTNIFGDLIDECCSNPITGFFRDGFCHTDELDRGLHVVCAKVTKEFLDFSKNRGNDLSTPRPEFNFP' A
#
# COMPACT_ATOMS: atom_id res chain seq x y z
N MET A 1 9.20 19.58 -0.76
CA MET A 1 8.67 19.41 -2.12
C MET A 1 8.31 17.95 -2.28
N LYS A 2 7.08 17.60 -2.71
CA LYS A 2 6.74 16.21 -3.04
C LYS A 2 7.72 15.76 -4.13
N THR A 3 8.67 14.91 -3.78
CA THR A 3 9.59 14.29 -4.72
C THR A 3 8.74 13.57 -5.76
N LYS A 4 8.95 13.88 -7.04
CA LYS A 4 8.30 13.13 -8.13
C LYS A 4 8.90 11.73 -8.14
N GLN A 5 8.23 10.78 -7.51
CA GLN A 5 8.63 9.38 -7.51
C GLN A 5 8.18 8.73 -8.80
N THR A 6 8.99 7.79 -9.29
CA THR A 6 8.75 7.08 -10.54
C THR A 6 8.40 5.63 -10.31
N ASN A 7 7.58 5.06 -11.19
CA ASN A 7 7.34 3.63 -11.25
C ASN A 7 8.57 2.88 -11.81
N ILE A 8 8.47 1.56 -11.94
CA ILE A 8 9.58 0.70 -12.41
C ILE A 8 10.00 0.94 -13.87
N PHE A 9 9.19 1.67 -14.65
CA PHE A 9 9.48 2.05 -16.04
C PHE A 9 10.14 3.43 -16.16
N GLY A 10 10.26 4.17 -15.04
CA GLY A 10 10.81 5.54 -15.03
C GLY A 10 9.77 6.65 -15.23
N ASP A 11 8.50 6.31 -15.44
CA ASP A 11 7.39 7.27 -15.51
C ASP A 11 6.91 7.66 -14.11
N LEU A 12 6.09 8.71 -13.98
CA LEU A 12 5.48 9.08 -12.70
C LEU A 12 4.62 7.93 -12.15
N ILE A 13 4.58 7.80 -10.81
CA ILE A 13 3.72 6.81 -10.16
C ILE A 13 2.24 7.18 -10.38
N ASP A 14 1.46 6.21 -10.85
CA ASP A 14 0.01 6.29 -10.99
C ASP A 14 -0.71 5.90 -9.70
N GLU A 15 -1.99 6.25 -9.61
CA GLU A 15 -2.84 5.86 -8.49
C GLU A 15 -2.93 4.33 -8.40
N CYS A 16 -2.74 3.78 -7.20
CA CYS A 16 -2.93 2.36 -6.95
C CYS A 16 -4.40 2.04 -6.59
N CYS A 17 -4.99 2.77 -5.63
CA CYS A 17 -6.39 2.59 -5.23
C CYS A 17 -6.90 3.75 -4.35
N SER A 18 -8.06 4.31 -4.69
CA SER A 18 -8.74 5.36 -3.93
C SER A 18 -9.93 4.87 -3.09
N ASN A 19 -10.46 3.67 -3.35
CA ASN A 19 -11.54 3.07 -2.56
C ASN A 19 -11.41 1.52 -2.49
N PRO A 20 -10.90 0.97 -1.37
CA PRO A 20 -10.42 1.68 -0.18
C PRO A 20 -9.14 2.48 -0.45
N ILE A 21 -8.94 3.60 0.23
CA ILE A 21 -7.74 4.44 0.03
C ILE A 21 -6.49 3.71 0.55
N THR A 22 -5.48 3.59 -0.33
CA THR A 22 -4.21 2.89 -0.02
C THR A 22 -3.04 3.85 0.18
N GLY A 23 -1.83 3.29 0.30
CA GLY A 23 -0.57 4.01 0.45
C GLY A 23 -0.22 4.28 1.91
N PHE A 24 1.08 4.34 2.20
CA PHE A 24 1.58 4.68 3.54
C PHE A 24 1.06 6.05 4.00
N PHE A 25 1.05 7.04 3.10
CA PHE A 25 0.52 8.38 3.35
C PHE A 25 -0.99 8.51 3.23
N ARG A 26 -1.72 7.42 2.93
CA ARG A 26 -3.17 7.43 2.67
C ARG A 26 -3.59 8.43 1.60
N ASP A 27 -2.84 8.49 0.50
CA ASP A 27 -3.10 9.35 -0.66
C ASP A 27 -3.53 8.57 -1.92
N GLY A 28 -3.59 7.23 -1.84
CA GLY A 28 -3.93 6.35 -2.96
C GLY A 28 -2.74 5.86 -3.79
N PHE A 29 -1.52 6.30 -3.48
CA PHE A 29 -0.31 5.98 -4.24
C PHE A 29 0.68 5.15 -3.40
N CYS A 30 1.50 4.33 -4.06
CA CYS A 30 2.58 3.56 -3.41
C CYS A 30 3.84 4.42 -3.20
N HIS A 31 3.66 5.67 -2.76
CA HIS A 31 4.76 6.56 -2.40
C HIS A 31 5.40 6.12 -1.08
N THR A 32 6.70 6.37 -0.93
CA THR A 32 7.46 6.06 0.29
C THR A 32 8.40 7.22 0.63
N ASP A 33 8.86 7.29 1.87
CA ASP A 33 10.03 8.09 2.26
C ASP A 33 10.76 7.40 3.42
N GLU A 34 11.66 8.11 4.10
CA GLU A 34 12.44 7.58 5.24
C GLU A 34 11.56 7.19 6.46
N LEU A 35 10.31 7.65 6.53
CA LEU A 35 9.37 7.31 7.60
C LEU A 35 8.67 5.97 7.36
N ASP A 36 8.52 5.54 6.10
CA ASP A 36 7.93 4.25 5.76
C ASP A 36 8.94 3.11 5.86
N ARG A 37 9.15 2.64 7.10
CA ARG A 37 10.04 1.49 7.38
C ARG A 37 9.55 0.19 6.76
N GLY A 38 8.26 0.09 6.41
CA GLY A 38 7.66 -1.08 5.78
C GLY A 38 7.83 -1.12 4.26
N LEU A 39 8.20 0.01 3.65
CA LEU A 39 8.40 0.18 2.20
C LEU A 39 7.19 -0.33 1.39
N HIS A 40 6.04 0.32 1.57
CA HIS A 40 4.78 0.00 0.90
C HIS A 40 4.77 0.48 -0.58
N VAL A 41 5.77 0.07 -1.35
CA VAL A 41 6.07 0.53 -2.72
C VAL A 41 5.50 -0.35 -3.83
N VAL A 42 4.84 -1.46 -3.48
CA VAL A 42 4.29 -2.43 -4.45
C VAL A 42 2.77 -2.30 -4.51
N CYS A 43 2.25 -1.80 -5.64
CA CYS A 43 0.81 -1.87 -5.93
C CYS A 43 0.45 -3.28 -6.40
N ALA A 44 -0.51 -3.93 -5.72
CA ALA A 44 -0.90 -5.30 -6.02
C ALA A 44 -2.42 -5.48 -6.04
N LYS A 45 -2.91 -6.30 -6.96
CA LYS A 45 -4.26 -6.87 -6.88
C LYS A 45 -4.20 -8.08 -5.97
N VAL A 46 -4.79 -7.94 -4.80
CA VAL A 46 -4.67 -8.95 -3.74
C VAL A 46 -5.69 -10.07 -3.95
N THR A 47 -5.27 -11.32 -3.82
CA THR A 47 -6.14 -12.50 -3.89
C THR A 47 -6.41 -13.07 -2.50
N LYS A 48 -7.41 -13.94 -2.39
CA LYS A 48 -7.73 -14.62 -1.13
C LYS A 48 -6.55 -15.45 -0.62
N GLU A 49 -5.86 -16.16 -1.50
CA GLU A 49 -4.72 -17.02 -1.16
C GLU A 49 -3.57 -16.19 -0.59
N PHE A 50 -3.32 -15.00 -1.14
CA PHE A 50 -2.32 -14.09 -0.60
C PHE A 50 -2.72 -13.54 0.78
N LEU A 51 -3.99 -13.18 0.97
CA LEU A 51 -4.47 -12.69 2.28
C LEU A 51 -4.30 -13.77 3.36
N ASP A 52 -4.70 -15.01 3.06
CA ASP A 52 -4.57 -16.14 3.99
C ASP A 52 -3.07 -16.44 4.28
N PHE A 53 -2.22 -16.44 3.25
CA PHE A 53 -0.77 -16.59 3.41
C PHE A 53 -0.16 -15.48 4.28
N SER A 54 -0.47 -14.21 3.96
CA SER A 54 0.08 -13.04 4.63
C SER A 54 -0.30 -13.02 6.12
N LYS A 55 -1.57 -13.32 6.41
CA LYS A 55 -2.07 -13.45 7.79
C LYS A 55 -1.32 -14.51 8.58
N ASN A 56 -1.08 -15.68 7.98
CA ASN A 56 -0.29 -16.76 8.59
C ASN A 56 1.20 -16.41 8.80
N ARG A 57 1.70 -15.38 8.12
CA ARG A 57 3.04 -14.81 8.30
C ARG A 57 3.08 -13.64 9.30
N GLY A 58 1.96 -13.34 9.97
CA GLY A 58 1.86 -12.25 10.93
C GLY A 58 1.52 -10.89 10.33
N ASN A 59 1.18 -10.84 9.03
CA ASN A 59 0.73 -9.64 8.34
C ASN A 59 -0.74 -9.77 7.94
N ASP A 60 -1.64 -9.52 8.89
CA ASP A 60 -3.08 -9.61 8.67
C ASP A 60 -3.62 -8.38 7.93
N LEU A 61 -3.89 -8.55 6.64
CA LEU A 61 -4.48 -7.55 5.75
C LEU A 61 -5.96 -7.82 5.47
N SER A 62 -6.64 -8.58 6.34
CA SER A 62 -8.02 -9.03 6.12
C SER A 62 -8.99 -8.66 7.25
N THR A 63 -8.47 -8.43 8.47
CA THR A 63 -9.29 -8.00 9.60
C THR A 63 -9.42 -6.47 9.59
N PRO A 64 -10.64 -5.91 9.53
CA PRO A 64 -10.84 -4.46 9.58
C PRO A 64 -10.23 -3.84 10.85
N ARG A 65 -9.62 -2.67 10.71
CA ARG A 65 -9.07 -1.85 11.80
C ARG A 65 -9.54 -0.40 11.66
N PRO A 66 -10.78 -0.08 12.08
CA PRO A 66 -11.33 1.28 12.01
C PRO A 66 -10.44 2.33 12.69
N GLU A 67 -9.73 1.95 13.75
CA GLU A 67 -8.77 2.81 14.47
C GLU A 67 -7.59 3.28 13.61
N PHE A 68 -7.30 2.59 12.51
CA PHE A 68 -6.26 2.93 11.54
C PHE A 68 -6.81 3.30 10.16
N ASN A 69 -8.13 3.52 10.06
CA ASN A 69 -8.84 3.75 8.80
C ASN A 69 -8.55 2.63 7.77
N PHE A 70 -8.55 1.38 8.23
CA PHE A 70 -8.38 0.19 7.41
C PHE A 70 -9.70 -0.60 7.41
N PRO A 71 -10.44 -0.62 6.29
CA PRO A 71 -11.76 -1.24 6.22
C PRO A 71 -11.71 -2.77 6.16
#